data_AF-A0A3B8QXX4-F1
#
_entry.id   AF-A0A3B8QXX4-F1
#
_cell.length_a   1.000
_cell.length_b   1.000
_cell.length_c   1.000
_cell.angle_alpha   90.00
_cell.angle_beta   90.00
_cell.angle_gamma   90.00
#
_symmetry.space_group_name_H-M   'P 1'
#
loop_
_entity.id
_entity.type
_entity.pdbx_description
1 polymer ?
#
loop_
_entity_poly.entity_id
_entity_poly.type
_entity_poly.pdbx_seq_one_letter_code
_entity_poly.pdbx_strand_id
1 'polypeptide(L)' 'TKKAGRYTGGLWVGKFLKTHSYQKITTDEAATLVGEYGSRLCMLEGFVGHAEQCNIRVRRYGGINVPYGEGAAFREVEK' A
#
# COMPACT_ATOMS: atom_id res chain seq x y z
N THR A 1 30.68 -10.68 -19.03
CA THR A 1 31.01 -12.03 -19.56
C THR A 1 29.74 -12.87 -19.63
N LYS A 2 29.73 -14.02 -20.33
CA LYS A 2 28.54 -14.90 -20.47
C LYS A 2 27.21 -14.20 -20.82
N LYS A 3 27.25 -13.15 -21.66
CA LYS A 3 26.06 -12.32 -22.05
C LYS A 3 25.30 -11.63 -20.89
N ALA A 4 25.90 -11.54 -19.69
CA ALA A 4 25.26 -10.91 -18.52
C ALA A 4 24.87 -9.42 -18.70
N GLY A 5 25.45 -8.73 -19.69
CA GLY A 5 25.09 -7.35 -20.03
C GLY A 5 23.62 -7.15 -20.43
N ARG A 6 22.84 -8.21 -20.64
CA ARG A 6 21.40 -8.12 -20.91
C ARG A 6 20.54 -7.79 -19.67
N TYR A 7 21.05 -8.06 -18.46
CA TYR A 7 20.25 -7.97 -17.22
C TYR A 7 21.08 -7.52 -16.00
N THR A 8 22.38 -7.23 -16.17
CA THR A 8 23.23 -6.66 -15.13
C THR A 8 23.85 -5.36 -15.60
N GLY A 9 23.88 -4.34 -14.75
CA GLY A 9 24.70 -3.15 -14.96
C GLY A 9 26.20 -3.42 -14.68
N GLY A 10 27.07 -2.71 -15.40
CA GLY A 10 28.51 -2.65 -15.12
C GLY A 10 28.82 -2.06 -13.74
N LEU A 11 30.08 -2.10 -13.29
CA LEU A 11 30.48 -1.48 -12.03
C LEU A 11 30.19 0.03 -12.08
N TRP A 12 29.47 0.53 -11.07
CA TRP A 12 29.18 1.96 -10.89
C TRP A 12 28.94 2.24 -9.40
N VAL A 13 28.83 3.51 -9.01
CA VAL A 13 28.67 3.92 -7.60
C VAL A 13 27.45 3.29 -6.91
N GLY A 14 26.32 3.14 -7.60
CA GLY A 14 25.11 2.57 -7.00
C GLY A 14 25.20 1.08 -6.65
N LYS A 15 26.27 0.35 -7.02
CA LYS A 15 26.52 -1.00 -6.47
C LYS A 15 26.93 -0.99 -5.00
N PHE A 16 27.32 0.18 -4.49
CA PHE A 16 27.69 0.39 -3.09
C PHE A 16 26.58 1.10 -2.29
N LEU A 17 25.45 1.41 -2.94
CA LEU A 17 24.28 2.06 -2.33
C LEU A 17 23.11 1.09 -2.24
N LYS A 18 22.15 1.40 -1.35
CA LYS A 18 20.84 0.75 -1.32
C LYS A 18 19.77 1.82 -1.50
N THR A 19 18.95 1.67 -2.54
CA THR A 19 17.82 2.58 -2.79
C THR A 19 16.69 2.24 -1.81
N HIS A 20 16.42 3.14 -0.87
CA HIS A 20 15.31 3.00 0.06
C HIS A 20 14.11 3.77 -0.47
N SER A 21 12.96 3.11 -0.59
CA SER A 21 11.68 3.79 -0.82
C SER A 21 11.21 4.45 0.48
N TYR A 22 10.74 5.69 0.40
CA TYR A 22 10.11 6.40 1.51
C TYR A 22 8.80 7.02 1.04
N GLN A 23 7.77 6.92 1.88
CA GLN A 23 6.47 7.52 1.63
C GLN A 23 5.93 8.15 2.91
N LYS A 24 5.32 9.32 2.76
CA LYS A 24 4.65 10.04 3.85
C LYS A 24 3.26 10.43 3.39
N ILE A 25 2.24 9.98 4.10
CA ILE A 25 0.86 10.37 3.87
C ILE A 25 0.59 11.65 4.66
N THR A 26 0.13 12.69 3.99
CA THR A 26 0.02 14.05 4.57
C THR A 26 -1.41 14.54 4.75
N THR A 27 -2.40 13.85 4.20
CA THR A 27 -3.82 14.22 4.31
C THR A 27 -4.67 13.06 4.76
N ASP A 28 -5.73 13.38 5.51
CA ASP A 28 -6.72 12.41 5.98
C ASP A 28 -7.47 11.76 4.81
N GLU A 29 -7.74 12.53 3.75
CA GLU A 29 -8.34 12.04 2.51
C GLU A 29 -7.46 10.95 1.84
N ALA A 30 -6.15 11.20 1.70
CA ALA A 30 -5.24 10.22 1.11
C ALA A 30 -5.09 8.97 1.99
N ALA A 31 -5.03 9.14 3.32
CA ALA A 31 -4.98 8.03 4.28
C ALA A 31 -6.22 7.14 4.19
N THR A 32 -7.39 7.76 4.04
CA THR A 32 -8.67 7.07 3.88
C THR A 32 -8.74 6.35 2.53
N LEU A 33 -8.45 7.05 1.44
CA LEU A 33 -8.51 6.51 0.08
C LEU A 33 -7.66 5.25 -0.07
N VAL A 34 -6.38 5.32 0.31
CA VAL A 34 -5.47 4.17 0.21
C VAL A 34 -5.85 3.08 1.22
N GLY A 35 -6.32 3.47 2.41
CA GLY A 35 -6.81 2.53 3.43
C GLY A 35 -7.99 1.69 2.95
N GLU A 36 -8.96 2.29 2.26
CA GLU A 36 -10.11 1.57 1.70
C GLU A 36 -9.69 0.50 0.70
N TYR A 37 -8.76 0.82 -0.21
CA TYR A 37 -8.23 -0.15 -1.17
C TYR A 37 -7.44 -1.26 -0.46
N GLY A 38 -6.52 -0.89 0.43
CA GLY A 38 -5.71 -1.85 1.18
C GLY A 38 -6.57 -2.80 2.02
N SER A 39 -7.61 -2.28 2.68
CA SER A 39 -8.57 -3.09 3.45
C SER A 39 -9.19 -4.20 2.60
N ARG A 40 -9.79 -3.84 1.45
CA ARG A 40 -10.42 -4.80 0.54
C ARG A 40 -9.42 -5.82 -0.01
N LEU A 41 -8.26 -5.37 -0.46
CA LEU A 41 -7.22 -6.25 -1.00
C LEU A 41 -6.70 -7.23 0.05
N CYS A 42 -6.39 -6.74 1.25
CA CYS A 42 -5.90 -7.61 2.32
C CYS A 42 -6.94 -8.65 2.74
N MET A 43 -8.24 -8.34 2.70
CA MET A 43 -9.29 -9.33 2.95
C MET A 43 -9.38 -10.39 1.85
N LEU A 44 -9.19 -10.01 0.57
CA LEU A 44 -9.10 -10.96 -0.54
C LEU A 44 -7.87 -11.87 -0.43
N GLU A 45 -6.76 -11.35 0.12
CA GLU A 45 -5.51 -12.08 0.32
C GLU A 45 -5.49 -12.94 1.60
N GLY A 46 -6.49 -12.81 2.48
CA GLY A 46 -6.54 -13.49 3.78
C GLY A 46 -5.66 -12.86 4.87
N PHE A 47 -5.21 -11.61 4.69
CA PHE A 47 -4.35 -10.88 5.62
C PHE A 47 -5.13 -9.95 6.56
N VAL A 48 -5.92 -10.55 7.45
CA VAL A 48 -6.81 -9.83 8.38
C VAL A 48 -6.08 -8.74 9.21
N GLY A 49 -4.86 -9.01 9.69
CA GLY A 49 -4.09 -8.02 10.45
C GLY A 49 -3.68 -6.79 9.64
N HIS A 50 -3.38 -6.96 8.35
CA HIS A 50 -3.09 -5.85 7.44
C HIS A 50 -4.37 -5.10 7.08
N ALA A 51 -5.47 -5.81 6.84
CA ALA A 51 -6.78 -5.20 6.63
C ALA A 51 -7.17 -4.33 7.83
N GLU A 52 -6.93 -4.78 9.06
CA GLU A 52 -7.22 -3.98 10.25
C GLU A 52 -6.31 -2.75 10.41
N GLN A 53 -5.03 -2.84 10.01
CA GLN A 53 -4.17 -1.66 9.93
C GLN A 53 -4.72 -0.62 8.94
N CYS A 54 -5.34 -1.06 7.84
CA CYS A 54 -6.05 -0.17 6.93
C CYS A 54 -7.36 0.36 7.57
N ASN A 55 -8.17 -0.51 8.15
CA ASN A 55 -9.48 -0.18 8.72
C ASN A 55 -9.40 0.84 9.86
N ILE A 56 -8.37 0.78 10.71
CA ILE A 56 -8.19 1.81 11.76
C ILE A 56 -8.00 3.21 11.17
N ARG A 57 -7.36 3.33 10.01
CA ARG A 57 -7.14 4.61 9.33
C ARG A 57 -8.42 5.07 8.65
N VAL A 58 -9.13 4.15 7.98
CA VAL A 58 -10.45 4.43 7.37
C VAL A 58 -11.46 4.91 8.42
N ARG A 59 -11.54 4.25 9.58
CA ARG A 59 -12.39 4.67 10.70
C ARG A 59 -11.99 6.03 11.24
N ARG A 60 -10.69 6.23 11.49
CA ARG A 60 -10.17 7.45 12.15
C ARG A 60 -10.24 8.69 11.27
N TYR A 61 -9.83 8.58 10.01
CA TYR A 61 -9.64 9.71 9.11
C TYR A 61 -10.78 9.88 8.11
N GLY A 62 -11.46 8.78 7.75
CA GLY A 62 -12.60 8.79 6.85
C GLY A 62 -13.94 8.86 7.56
N GLY A 63 -14.00 8.58 8.86
CA GLY A 63 -15.25 8.46 9.60
C GLY A 63 -16.14 7.29 9.14
N ILE A 64 -15.58 6.35 8.35
CA ILE A 64 -16.33 5.22 7.78
C ILE A 64 -16.21 4.04 8.74
N ASN A 65 -17.35 3.54 9.19
CA ASN A 65 -17.38 2.38 10.08
C ASN A 65 -17.16 1.08 9.28
N VAL A 66 -16.00 0.47 9.45
CA VAL A 66 -15.71 -0.88 8.94
C VAL A 66 -15.72 -1.83 10.13
N PRO A 67 -16.44 -2.97 10.09
CA PRO A 67 -16.36 -3.96 11.16
C PRO A 67 -14.95 -4.55 11.30
N TYR A 68 -14.65 -5.14 12.46
CA TYR A 68 -13.39 -5.84 12.65
C TYR A 68 -13.35 -7.12 11.82
N GLY A 69 -12.22 -7.34 11.14
CA GLY A 69 -12.00 -8.52 10.31
C GLY A 69 -12.76 -8.50 8.99
N GLU A 70 -13.22 -7.33 8.56
CA GLU A 70 -14.01 -7.14 7.35
C GLU A 70 -13.38 -6.14 6.39
N GLY A 71 -13.79 -6.19 5.13
CA GLY A 71 -13.34 -5.26 4.09
C GLY A 71 -14.13 -3.95 4.12
N ALA A 72 -13.47 -2.83 3.86
CA ALA A 72 -14.14 -1.55 3.64
C ALA A 72 -15.10 -1.65 2.44
N ALA A 73 -16.25 -0.97 2.52
CA ALA A 73 -17.22 -0.92 1.42
C ALA A 73 -16.57 -0.36 0.13
N PHE A 74 -17.06 -0.78 -1.03
CA PHE A 74 -16.59 -0.23 -2.30
C PHE A 74 -16.97 1.25 -2.40
N ARG A 75 -16.01 2.08 -2.80
CA ARG A 75 -16.24 3.50 -3.09
C ARG A 75 -16.57 3.65 -4.57
N GLU A 76 -17.75 4.17 -4.88
CA GLU A 76 -18.06 4.56 -6.25
C GLU A 76 -17.19 5.75 -6.67
N VAL A 77 -16.64 5.66 -7.88
CA VAL A 77 -15.86 6.72 -8.49
C VAL A 77 -16.70 7.27 -9.63
N GLU A 78 -17.05 8.56 -9.58
CA GLU A 78 -17.65 9.24 -10.73
C GLU A 78 -16.67 9.13 -11.92
N LYS A 79 -17.20 8.67 -13.05
CA LYS A 79 -16.45 8.50 -14.30
C LYS A 79 -16.31 9.81 -15.05
#